data_AF-A0A418M4X9-F1
#
_entry.id   AF-A0A418M4X9-F1
#
_cell.length_a   1.000
_cell.length_b   1.000
_cell.length_c   1.000
_cell.angle_alpha   90.00
_cell.angle_beta   90.00
_cell.angle_gamma   90.00
#
_symmetry.space_group_name_H-M   'P 1'
#
loop_
_entity.id
_entity.type
_entity.pdbx_description
1 polymer ?
#
loop_
_entity_poly.entity_id
_entity_poly.type
_entity_poly.pdbx_seq_one_letter_code
_entity_poly.pdbx_strand_id
1 'polypeptide(L)'
;MNPNEDVLTELEQITKKIIASLYDGRGALGASFVAQQCSLVRQLKLEELSTVQTERLRQVAIEVVEQQKLFKNAHKITDHVLRLCINSQHYSQLG
;
A
#
# COMPACT_ATOMS: atom_id res chain seq x y z
N MET A 1 -13.20 -26.86 -4.67
CA MET A 1 -12.67 -25.58 -4.16
C MET A 1 -12.97 -24.51 -5.20
N ASN A 2 -13.41 -23.32 -4.79
CA ASN A 2 -13.68 -22.21 -5.71
C ASN A 2 -12.37 -21.44 -5.92
N PRO A 3 -11.74 -21.49 -7.12
CA PRO A 3 -10.43 -20.90 -7.36
C PRO A 3 -10.42 -19.37 -7.13
N ASN A 4 -11.53 -18.67 -7.32
CA ASN A 4 -11.62 -17.23 -7.03
C ASN A 4 -11.56 -16.94 -5.52
N GLU A 5 -12.05 -17.85 -4.68
CA GLU A 5 -12.07 -17.67 -3.23
C GLU A 5 -10.67 -17.80 -2.61
N ASP A 6 -9.90 -18.76 -3.11
CA ASP A 6 -8.50 -18.98 -2.71
C ASP A 6 -7.65 -17.76 -3.12
N VAL A 7 -7.82 -17.28 -4.36
CA VAL A 7 -7.11 -16.09 -4.88
C VAL A 7 -7.49 -14.82 -4.13
N LEU A 8 -8.77 -14.63 -3.76
CA LEU A 8 -9.20 -13.47 -2.96
C LEU A 8 -8.62 -13.49 -1.55
N THR A 9 -8.57 -14.67 -0.92
CA THR A 9 -7.97 -14.83 0.41
C THR A 9 -6.48 -14.51 0.36
N GLU A 10 -5.78 -14.96 -0.67
CA GLU A 10 -4.36 -14.66 -0.87
C GLU A 10 -4.12 -13.16 -1.17
N LEU A 11 -5.02 -12.53 -1.94
CA LEU A 11 -5.02 -11.09 -2.19
C LEU A 11 -5.16 -10.26 -0.92
N GLU A 12 -6.05 -10.63 0.00
CA GLU A 12 -6.21 -9.97 1.29
C GLU A 12 -4.93 -10.09 2.14
N GLN A 13 -4.31 -11.28 2.16
CA GLN A 13 -3.07 -11.50 2.90
C GLN A 13 -1.89 -10.71 2.33
N ILE A 14 -1.75 -10.68 1.00
CA ILE A 14 -0.66 -9.95 0.35
C ILE A 14 -0.83 -8.45 0.52
N THR A 15 -2.07 -7.96 0.50
CA THR A 15 -2.39 -6.56 0.76
C THR A 15 -1.97 -6.15 2.16
N LYS A 16 -2.25 -6.98 3.18
CA LYS A 16 -1.76 -6.75 4.55
C LYS A 16 -0.23 -6.71 4.63
N LYS A 17 0.47 -7.57 3.88
CA LYS A 17 1.94 -7.57 3.82
C LYS A 17 2.49 -6.32 3.14
N ILE A 18 1.86 -5.84 2.07
CA ILE A 18 2.21 -4.57 1.42
C ILE A 18 2.07 -3.44 2.44
N ILE A 19 0.94 -3.34 3.12
CA ILE A 19 0.67 -2.31 4.12
C ILE A 19 1.72 -2.35 5.24
N ALA A 20 1.97 -3.53 5.82
CA ALA A 20 3.00 -3.69 6.85
C ALA A 20 4.41 -3.30 6.37
N SER A 21 4.78 -3.71 5.15
CA SER A 21 6.09 -3.34 4.58
C SER A 21 6.25 -1.84 4.35
N LEU A 22 5.17 -1.15 4.05
CA LEU A 22 5.15 0.30 3.92
C LEU A 22 5.38 0.93 5.31
N TYR A 23 4.65 0.50 6.35
CA TYR A 23 4.83 1.00 7.73
C TYR A 23 6.24 0.77 8.28
N ASP A 24 6.86 -0.36 7.96
CA ASP A 24 8.21 -0.70 8.41
C ASP A 24 9.33 0.00 7.62
N GLY A 25 9.00 0.81 6.62
CA GLY A 25 9.99 1.47 5.74
C GLY A 25 10.74 0.51 4.81
N ARG A 26 10.24 -0.72 4.62
CA ARG A 26 10.89 -1.78 3.84
C ARG A 26 10.44 -1.75 2.37
N GLY A 27 10.78 -0.65 1.68
CA GLY A 27 10.32 -0.38 0.30
C GLY A 27 10.63 -1.48 -0.73
N ALA A 28 11.78 -2.16 -0.63
CA ALA A 28 12.15 -3.25 -1.53
C ALA A 28 11.28 -4.51 -1.35
N LEU A 29 10.88 -4.82 -0.10
CA LEU A 29 9.94 -5.91 0.20
C LEU A 29 8.53 -5.56 -0.27
N GLY A 30 8.12 -4.29 -0.11
CA GLY A 30 6.85 -3.79 -0.64
C GLY A 30 6.71 -3.96 -2.15
N ALA A 31 7.78 -3.67 -2.92
CA ALA A 31 7.76 -3.84 -4.39
C ALA A 31 7.55 -5.31 -4.83
N SER A 32 8.16 -6.26 -4.09
CA SER A 32 7.97 -7.70 -4.35
C SER A 32 6.53 -8.14 -4.09
N PHE A 33 5.92 -7.68 -2.98
CA PHE A 33 4.53 -8.00 -2.68
C PHE A 33 3.54 -7.35 -3.65
N VAL A 34 3.83 -6.14 -4.16
CA VAL A 34 3.03 -5.50 -5.21
C VAL A 34 3.06 -6.31 -6.51
N ALA A 35 4.22 -6.83 -6.91
CA ALA A 35 4.30 -7.70 -8.08
C ALA A 35 3.49 -9.00 -7.91
N GLN A 36 3.53 -9.59 -6.71
CA GLN A 36 2.72 -10.77 -6.38
C GLN A 36 1.21 -10.45 -6.38
N GLN A 37 0.80 -9.29 -5.83
CA GLN A 37 -0.59 -8.82 -5.87
C GLN A 37 -1.08 -8.68 -7.31
N CYS A 38 -0.30 -8.06 -8.20
CA CYS A 38 -0.63 -7.95 -9.62
C CYS A 38 -0.79 -9.32 -10.31
N SER A 39 0.02 -10.31 -9.92
CA SER A 39 -0.10 -11.68 -10.43
C SER A 39 -1.42 -12.33 -9.99
N LEU A 40 -1.78 -12.19 -8.71
CA LEU A 40 -3.03 -12.75 -8.15
C LEU A 40 -4.27 -12.10 -8.76
N VAL A 41 -4.28 -10.78 -8.96
CA VAL A 41 -5.40 -10.10 -9.64
C VAL A 41 -5.60 -10.62 -11.06
N ARG A 42 -4.52 -10.96 -11.79
CA ARG A 42 -4.63 -11.54 -13.14
C ARG A 42 -5.19 -12.96 -13.15
N GLN A 43 -5.15 -13.67 -12.03
CA GLN A 43 -5.72 -15.01 -11.90
C GLN A 43 -7.23 -14.96 -11.58
N LEU A 44 -7.74 -13.81 -11.13
CA LEU A 44 -9.17 -13.62 -10.92
C LEU A 44 -9.91 -13.57 -12.25
N LYS A 45 -10.90 -14.44 -12.38
CA LYS A 45 -11.88 -14.33 -13.46
C LYS A 45 -12.99 -13.38 -13.02
N LEU A 46 -12.81 -12.11 -13.35
CA LEU A 46 -13.68 -11.02 -12.88
C LEU A 46 -15.16 -11.21 -13.24
N GLU A 47 -15.45 -11.84 -14.38
CA GLU A 47 -16.81 -12.13 -14.86
C GLU A 47 -17.49 -13.27 -14.07
N GLU A 48 -16.72 -14.07 -13.35
CA GLU A 48 -17.20 -15.21 -12.54
C GLU A 48 -17.27 -14.87 -11.04
N LEU A 49 -17.09 -13.60 -10.66
CA LEU A 49 -17.17 -13.17 -9.27
C LEU A 49 -18.62 -13.02 -8.82
N SER A 50 -18.96 -13.61 -7.67
CA SER A 50 -20.22 -13.30 -6.99
C SER A 50 -20.23 -11.84 -6.47
N THR A 51 -21.43 -11.34 -6.12
CA THR A 51 -21.58 -10.00 -5.52
C THR A 51 -20.75 -9.85 -4.24
N VAL A 52 -20.67 -10.89 -3.40
CA VAL A 52 -19.87 -10.89 -2.17
C VAL A 52 -18.37 -10.81 -2.48
N GLN A 53 -17.92 -11.56 -3.47
CA GLN A 53 -16.51 -11.58 -3.90
C GLN A 53 -16.09 -10.27 -4.56
N THR A 54 -16.99 -9.65 -5.33
CA THR A 54 -16.80 -8.32 -5.91
C THR A 54 -16.65 -7.26 -4.82
N GLU A 55 -17.49 -7.29 -3.78
CA GLU A 55 -17.38 -6.34 -2.67
C GLU A 55 -16.08 -6.52 -1.88
N ARG A 56 -15.64 -7.75 -1.66
CA ARG A 56 -14.33 -8.02 -1.02
C ARG A 56 -13.17 -7.47 -1.84
N LEU A 57 -13.15 -7.72 -3.15
CA LEU A 57 -12.14 -7.16 -4.05
C LEU A 57 -12.14 -5.63 -4.02
N ARG A 58 -13.33 -5.01 -3.98
CA ARG A 58 -13.49 -3.56 -3.85
C ARG A 58 -12.92 -3.04 -2.53
N GLN A 59 -13.19 -3.70 -1.40
CA GLN A 59 -12.63 -3.30 -0.10
C GLN A 59 -11.11 -3.38 -0.09
N VAL A 60 -10.53 -4.46 -0.62
CA VAL A 60 -9.08 -4.62 -0.77
C VAL A 60 -8.48 -3.46 -1.60
N ALA A 61 -9.13 -3.09 -2.70
CA ALA A 61 -8.67 -1.99 -3.54
C ALA A 61 -8.73 -0.62 -2.83
N ILE A 62 -9.80 -0.36 -2.06
CA ILE A 62 -9.95 0.87 -1.27
C ILE A 62 -8.84 0.96 -0.23
N GLU A 63 -8.58 -0.12 0.51
CA GLU A 63 -7.58 -0.15 1.57
C GLU A 63 -6.17 0.15 1.04
N VAL A 64 -5.80 -0.41 -0.13
CA VAL A 64 -4.53 -0.09 -0.79
C VAL A 64 -4.42 1.39 -1.15
N VAL A 65 -5.49 1.98 -1.71
CA VAL A 65 -5.49 3.39 -2.13
C VAL A 65 -5.41 4.34 -0.93
N GLU A 66 -6.13 4.05 0.15
CA GLU A 66 -6.07 4.85 1.38
C GLU A 66 -4.68 4.82 1.99
N GLN A 67 -4.05 3.65 2.04
CA GLN A 67 -2.69 3.50 2.56
C GLN A 67 -1.67 4.23 1.69
N GLN A 68 -1.79 4.17 0.35
CA GLN A 68 -0.93 4.96 -0.54
C GLN A 68 -1.08 6.48 -0.35
N LYS A 69 -2.31 6.97 -0.08
CA LYS A 69 -2.55 8.38 0.23
C LYS A 69 -1.88 8.79 1.55
N LEU A 70 -2.03 7.97 2.59
CA LEU A 70 -1.36 8.18 3.88
C LEU A 70 0.16 8.23 3.72
N PHE A 71 0.75 7.32 2.93
CA PHE A 71 2.18 7.32 2.64
C PHE A 71 2.66 8.58 1.92
N LYS A 72 1.94 9.01 0.87
CA LYS A 72 2.25 10.27 0.17
C LYS A 72 2.18 11.47 1.10
N ASN A 73 1.23 11.49 2.03
CA ASN A 73 1.08 12.56 3.00
C ASN A 73 2.20 12.53 4.06
N ALA A 74 2.55 11.34 4.58
CA ALA A 74 3.65 11.17 5.51
C ALA A 74 4.99 11.66 4.92
N HIS A 75 5.27 11.31 3.65
CA HIS A 75 6.48 11.78 2.97
C HIS A 75 6.53 13.30 2.83
N LYS A 76 5.41 13.96 2.52
CA LYS A 76 5.31 15.42 2.46
C LYS A 76 5.53 16.08 3.81
N ILE A 77 4.99 15.51 4.88
CA ILE A 77 5.19 16.00 6.25
C ILE A 77 6.68 15.87 6.63
N THR A 78 7.29 14.72 6.36
CA THR A 78 8.73 14.50 6.64
C THR A 78 9.62 15.47 5.85
N ASP A 79 9.36 15.70 4.55
CA ASP A 79 10.11 16.68 3.75
C ASP A 79 9.93 18.11 4.29
N HIS A 80 8.71 18.45 4.72
CA HIS A 80 8.43 19.75 5.32
C HIS A 80 9.18 19.94 6.66
N VAL A 81 9.17 18.93 7.53
CA VAL A 81 9.90 18.95 8.80
C VAL A 81 11.41 19.06 8.56
N LEU A 82 11.97 18.30 7.60
CA LEU A 82 13.39 18.39 7.25
C LEU A 82 13.77 19.79 6.76
N ARG A 83 12.96 20.43 5.90
CA ARG A 83 13.20 21.82 5.46
C ARG A 83 13.15 22.81 6.61
N LEU A 84 12.21 22.66 7.55
CA LEU A 84 12.14 23.51 8.73
C LEU A 84 13.38 23.34 9.62
N CYS A 85 13.83 22.10 9.83
CA CYS A 85 15.06 21.82 10.57
C CYS A 85 16.31 22.43 9.91
N ILE A 86 16.47 22.26 8.59
CA ILE A 86 17.58 22.85 7.82
C ILE A 86 17.56 24.38 7.91
N ASN A 87 16.39 25.00 7.75
CA ASN A 87 16.25 26.45 7.84
C ASN A 87 16.58 26.95 9.25
N SER A 88 16.17 26.23 10.31
CA SER A 88 16.51 26.59 11.69
C SER A 88 18.02 26.51 11.99
N GLN A 89 18.74 25.56 11.38
CA GLN A 89 20.19 25.45 11.51
C GLN A 89 20.95 26.57 10.80
N HIS A 90 20.47 27.02 9.62
CA HIS A 90 21.04 28.18 8.93
C HIS A 90 20.92 29.49 9.75
N TYR A 91 19.83 29.68 10.50
CA TYR A 91 19.70 30.84 11.39
C TYR A 91 20.59 30.78 12.64
N SER A 92 21.01 29.58 13.05
CA SER A 92 21.87 29.37 14.22
C SER A 92 23.36 29.63 13.95
N GLN A 93 23.76 29.68 12.67
CA GLN A 93 25.16 29.90 12.23
C GLN A 93 25.42 31.34 11.73
N LEU A 94 24.40 32.19 11.71
CA LEU A 94 24.47 33.60 11.30
C LEU A 94 24.27 34.57 12.50
N GLY A 95 24.24 34.05 13.72
CA GLY A 95 24.17 34.80 14.98
C GLY A 95 25.48 34.75 15.75
#